data_AF-A0A101DAL4-F1
#
_entry.id   AF-A0A101DAL4-F1
#
_cell.length_a   1.000
_cell.length_b   1.000
_cell.length_c   1.000
_cell.angle_alpha   90.00
_cell.angle_beta   90.00
_cell.angle_gamma   90.00
#
_symmetry.space_group_name_H-M   'P 1'
#
loop_
_entity.id
_entity.type
_entity.pdbx_description
1 polymer ?
#
loop_
_entity_poly.entity_id
_entity_poly.type
_entity_poly.pdbx_seq_one_letter_code
_entity_poly.pdbx_strand_id
1 'polypeptide(L)'
;MPYAKDCKLLVAHPPLNGRVSGFTLIELMVTLAVLAIFISIAVPSFGRLIENNRVTATANEFHALLISARSDAVTKRTSITVTQDSNSWSSGDRSVKSPPA
;
A
#
# COMPACT_ATOMS: atom_id res chain seq x y z
N MET A 1 45.57 67.37 5.44
CA MET A 1 44.98 66.73 6.64
C MET A 1 44.66 65.28 6.28
N PRO A 2 45.29 64.29 6.94
CA PRO A 2 45.25 62.87 6.54
C PRO A 2 44.37 62.04 7.49
N TYR A 3 43.34 61.36 6.98
CA TYR A 3 42.76 60.19 7.65
C TYR A 3 41.93 59.34 6.67
N ALA A 4 42.62 58.63 5.78
CA ALA A 4 42.00 57.65 4.90
C ALA A 4 42.98 56.48 4.72
N LYS A 5 43.20 55.78 5.82
CA LYS A 5 43.90 54.50 5.89
C LYS A 5 43.57 53.94 7.27
N ASP A 6 43.19 52.67 7.30
CA ASP A 6 42.99 51.86 8.51
C ASP A 6 41.56 51.80 9.07
N CYS A 7 40.57 51.59 8.19
CA CYS A 7 39.34 50.87 8.58
C CYS A 7 39.31 49.49 7.92
N LYS A 8 40.39 48.74 8.12
CA LYS A 8 40.34 47.29 8.03
C LYS A 8 40.21 46.78 9.45
N LEU A 9 39.40 45.74 9.60
CA LEU A 9 39.40 44.75 10.68
C LEU A 9 38.44 44.99 11.87
N LEU A 10 37.71 43.91 12.16
CA LEU A 10 37.14 43.53 13.46
C LEU A 10 35.71 43.97 13.79
N VAL A 11 34.75 43.74 12.89
CA VAL A 11 33.48 43.18 13.39
C VAL A 11 33.69 41.68 13.53
N ALA A 12 34.01 41.27 14.77
CA ALA A 12 34.00 39.88 15.17
C ALA A 12 32.58 39.34 15.00
N HIS A 13 32.38 38.44 14.05
CA HIS A 13 31.18 37.59 14.03
C HIS A 13 31.27 36.67 15.26
N PRO A 14 30.31 36.72 16.20
CA PRO A 14 30.27 35.73 17.27
C PRO A 14 30.08 34.35 16.64
N PRO A 15 30.83 33.31 17.04
CA PRO A 15 30.51 31.96 16.62
C PRO A 15 29.13 31.65 17.20
N LEU A 16 28.15 31.39 16.33
CA LEU A 16 26.88 30.83 16.78
C LEU A 16 27.19 29.40 17.24
N ASN A 17 27.62 29.27 18.48
CA ASN A 17 27.86 28.00 19.13
C ASN A 17 26.49 27.37 19.43
N GLY A 18 25.81 26.92 18.38
CA GLY A 18 24.64 26.07 18.47
C GLY A 18 25.05 24.79 19.17
N ARG A 19 24.85 24.73 20.49
CA ARG A 19 24.98 23.50 21.23
C ARG A 19 23.97 22.53 20.66
N VAL A 20 24.45 21.46 20.03
CA VAL A 20 23.60 20.33 19.67
C VAL A 20 23.12 19.73 20.99
N SER A 21 21.86 19.98 21.33
CA SER A 21 21.22 19.37 22.48
C SER A 21 20.86 17.93 22.10
N GLY A 22 21.39 16.95 22.85
CA GLY A 22 21.05 15.54 22.67
C GLY A 22 19.81 15.15 23.49
N PHE A 23 19.15 14.08 23.07
CA PHE A 23 18.09 13.42 23.84
C PHE A 23 18.69 12.67 25.03
N THR A 24 17.95 12.61 26.14
CA THR A 24 18.38 11.80 27.30
C THR A 24 18.09 10.31 27.06
N LEU A 25 18.82 9.42 27.73
CA LEU A 25 18.56 7.97 27.65
C LEU A 25 17.11 7.63 28.06
N ILE A 26 16.62 8.28 29.11
CA ILE A 26 15.27 8.06 29.61
C ILE A 26 14.19 8.50 28.61
N GLU A 27 14.41 9.59 27.89
CA GLU A 27 13.49 10.05 26.85
C GLU A 27 13.41 9.07 25.68
N LEU A 28 14.54 8.50 25.26
CA LEU A 28 14.56 7.44 24.26
C LEU A 28 13.80 6.19 24.74
N MET A 29 13.96 5.80 26.00
CA MET A 29 13.24 4.64 26.55
C MET A 29 11.72 4.86 26.59
N VAL A 30 11.29 6.05 27.03
CA VAL A 30 9.86 6.39 27.09
C VAL A 30 9.25 6.47 25.70
N THR A 31 9.94 7.11 24.74
CA THR A 31 9.47 7.19 23.34
C THR A 31 9.33 5.82 22.70
N LEU A 32 10.29 4.91 22.90
CA LEU A 32 10.20 3.53 22.42
C LEU A 32 9.08 2.74 23.10
N ALA A 33 8.86 2.94 24.41
CA ALA A 33 7.76 2.31 25.14
C ALA A 33 6.40 2.71 24.56
N VAL A 34 6.19 4.00 24.32
CA VAL A 34 4.96 4.53 23.70
C VAL A 34 4.82 4.07 22.25
N LEU A 35 5.91 4.07 21.47
CA LEU A 35 5.93 3.58 20.09
C LEU A 35 5.53 2.10 20.01
N ALA A 36 6.02 1.26 20.93
CA ALA A 36 5.68 -0.16 20.97
C ALA A 36 4.17 -0.38 21.21
N ILE A 37 3.55 0.41 22.09
CA ILE A 37 2.10 0.37 22.32
C ILE A 37 1.33 0.70 21.03
N PHE A 38 1.72 1.76 20.32
CA PHE A 38 1.07 2.12 19.06
C PHE A 38 1.21 1.03 17.99
N ILE A 39 2.40 0.47 17.81
CA ILE A 39 2.65 -0.61 16.83
C ILE A 39 1.77 -1.82 17.13
N SER A 40 1.61 -2.18 18.41
CA SER A 40 0.81 -3.35 18.82
C SER A 40 -0.66 -3.27 18.39
N ILE A 41 -1.20 -2.06 18.25
CA ILE A 41 -2.58 -1.80 17.83
C ILE A 41 -2.66 -1.56 16.31
N ALA A 42 -1.68 -0.85 15.74
CA ALA A 42 -1.67 -0.47 14.34
C ALA A 42 -1.45 -1.67 13.39
N VAL A 43 -0.50 -2.55 13.70
CA VAL A 43 -0.13 -3.69 12.85
C VAL A 43 -1.28 -4.66 12.56
N PRO A 44 -2.06 -5.16 13.55
CA PRO A 44 -3.12 -6.12 13.28
C PRO A 44 -4.25 -5.57 12.40
N SER A 45 -4.41 -4.25 12.29
CA SER A 45 -5.44 -3.62 11.44
C SER A 45 -5.24 -3.92 9.94
N PHE A 46 -3.98 -3.98 9.49
CA PHE A 46 -3.66 -4.25 8.09
C PHE A 46 -4.10 -5.64 7.62
N GLY A 47 -4.13 -6.64 8.51
CA GLY A 47 -4.61 -7.99 8.18
C GLY A 47 -6.07 -8.00 7.71
N ARG A 48 -6.95 -7.24 8.38
CA ARG A 48 -8.37 -7.14 8.00
C ARG A 48 -8.55 -6.42 6.66
N LEU A 49 -7.76 -5.36 6.43
CA LEU A 49 -7.79 -4.63 5.17
C LEU A 49 -7.38 -5.53 3.99
N ILE A 50 -6.31 -6.30 4.16
CA ILE A 50 -5.84 -7.24 3.14
C ILE A 50 -6.92 -8.29 2.84
N GLU A 51 -7.54 -8.87 3.87
CA GLU A 51 -8.57 -9.88 3.68
C GLU A 51 -9.81 -9.33 2.96
N ASN A 52 -10.27 -8.13 3.34
CA ASN A 52 -11.36 -7.45 2.65
C ASN A 52 -11.02 -7.16 1.17
N ASN A 53 -9.78 -6.76 0.90
CA ASN A 53 -9.30 -6.54 -0.47
C ASN A 53 -9.28 -7.85 -1.27
N ARG A 54 -8.89 -8.97 -0.66
CA ARG A 54 -8.91 -10.29 -1.31
C ARG A 54 -10.33 -10.71 -1.68
N VAL A 55 -11.27 -10.61 -0.76
CA VAL A 55 -12.69 -10.91 -1.01
C VAL A 55 -13.25 -10.02 -2.13
N THR A 56 -12.97 -8.73 -2.07
CA THR A 56 -13.40 -7.77 -3.10
C THR A 56 -12.78 -8.07 -4.46
N ALA A 57 -11.50 -8.41 -4.51
CA ALA A 57 -10.81 -8.78 -5.74
C ALA A 57 -11.44 -10.03 -6.38
N THR A 58 -11.69 -11.08 -5.59
CA THR A 58 -12.36 -12.30 -6.07
C THR A 58 -13.78 -12.02 -6.57
N ALA A 59 -14.54 -11.18 -5.86
CA ALA A 59 -15.88 -10.79 -6.32
C ALA A 59 -15.85 -10.02 -7.65
N ASN A 60 -14.87 -9.12 -7.82
CA ASN A 60 -14.69 -8.35 -9.05
C ASN A 60 -14.27 -9.24 -10.21
N GLU A 61 -13.36 -10.19 -9.99
CA GLU A 61 -12.94 -11.17 -10.99
C GLU A 61 -14.13 -12.02 -11.46
N PHE A 62 -14.93 -12.52 -10.50
CA PHE A 62 -16.14 -13.27 -10.81
C PHE A 62 -17.17 -12.43 -11.57
N HIS A 63 -17.35 -11.16 -11.21
CA HIS A 63 -18.24 -10.25 -11.92
C HIS A 63 -17.78 -10.00 -13.36
N ALA A 64 -16.47 -9.79 -13.57
CA ALA A 64 -15.89 -9.65 -14.90
C ALA A 64 -16.10 -10.91 -15.75
N LEU A 65 -15.95 -12.10 -15.15
CA LEU A 65 -16.23 -13.36 -15.82
C LEU A 65 -17.70 -13.47 -16.26
N LEU A 66 -18.66 -13.06 -15.42
CA LEU A 66 -20.09 -13.08 -15.79
C LEU A 66 -20.40 -12.12 -16.96
N ILE A 67 -19.81 -10.92 -16.95
CA ILE A 67 -19.96 -9.97 -18.06
C ILE A 67 -19.39 -10.56 -19.35
N SER A 68 -18.19 -11.16 -19.27
CA SER A 68 -17.55 -11.84 -20.39
C SER A 68 -18.40 -12.98 -20.94
N ALA A 69 -18.85 -13.89 -20.07
CA ALA A 69 -19.70 -15.02 -20.41
C ALA A 69 -21.01 -14.59 -21.08
N ARG A 70 -21.62 -13.50 -20.60
CA ARG A 70 -22.81 -12.90 -21.21
C ARG A 70 -22.51 -12.36 -22.61
N SER A 71 -21.41 -11.63 -22.78
CA SER A 71 -20.98 -11.12 -24.08
C SER A 71 -20.77 -12.25 -25.09
N ASP A 72 -20.13 -13.34 -24.64
CA ASP A 72 -19.92 -14.54 -25.43
C ASP A 72 -21.23 -15.24 -25.82
N ALA A 73 -22.16 -15.38 -24.87
CA ALA A 73 -23.46 -15.99 -25.13
C ALA A 73 -24.28 -15.21 -26.16
N VAL A 74 -24.28 -13.88 -26.07
CA VAL A 74 -24.97 -12.99 -27.02
C VAL A 74 -24.31 -13.07 -28.40
N THR A 75 -22.98 -12.98 -28.46
CA THR A 75 -22.23 -12.97 -29.73
C THR A 75 -22.33 -14.30 -30.46
N LYS A 76 -22.17 -15.41 -29.73
CA LYS A 76 -22.19 -16.77 -30.28
C LYS A 76 -23.61 -17.35 -30.41
N ARG A 77 -24.63 -16.65 -29.91
CA ARG A 77 -26.04 -17.10 -29.81
C ARG A 77 -26.16 -18.50 -29.19
N THR A 78 -25.31 -18.80 -28.21
CA THR A 78 -25.26 -20.10 -27.53
C THR A 78 -25.29 -19.92 -26.02
N SER A 79 -25.71 -20.96 -25.30
CA SER A 79 -25.68 -20.93 -23.84
C SER A 79 -24.24 -21.13 -23.34
N ILE A 80 -23.70 -20.13 -22.66
CA ILE A 80 -22.44 -20.21 -21.91
C ILE A 80 -22.75 -20.52 -20.45
N THR A 81 -22.05 -21.50 -19.89
CA THR A 81 -22.15 -21.89 -18.47
C THR A 81 -20.88 -21.45 -17.75
N VAL A 82 -21.03 -20.85 -16.57
CA VAL A 82 -19.92 -20.57 -15.67
C VAL A 82 -19.77 -21.72 -14.70
N THR A 83 -18.57 -22.29 -14.62
CA THR A 83 -18.25 -23.42 -13.73
C THR A 83 -17.05 -23.08 -12.87
N GLN A 84 -17.06 -23.59 -11.64
CA GLN A 84 -15.90 -23.55 -10.76
C GLN A 84 -15.14 -24.87 -10.89
N ASP A 85 -13.84 -24.80 -11.12
CA ASP A 85 -12.93 -25.95 -11.02
C ASP A 85 -11.90 -25.68 -9.93
N SER A 86 -11.88 -26.53 -8.90
CA SER A 86 -11.07 -26.42 -7.67
C SER A 86 -11.05 -25.02 -7.03
N ASN A 87 -10.29 -24.09 -7.60
CA ASN A 87 -10.14 -22.70 -7.16
C ASN A 87 -10.22 -21.65 -8.28
N SER A 88 -10.61 -22.02 -9.49
CA SER A 88 -10.69 -21.15 -10.65
C SER A 88 -12.11 -21.12 -11.22
N TRP A 89 -12.59 -19.92 -11.53
CA TRP A 89 -13.84 -19.73 -12.24
C TRP A 89 -13.57 -19.67 -13.74
N SER A 90 -14.31 -20.46 -14.52
CA SER A 90 -14.20 -20.48 -15.97
C SER A 90 -15.59 -20.38 -16.62
N SER A 91 -15.64 -19.79 -17.81
CA SER A 91 -16.85 -19.71 -18.62
C SER A 91 -16.64 -20.45 -19.93
N GLY A 92 -17.54 -21.36 -20.29
CA GLY A 92 -17.46 -22.14 -21.53
C GLY A 92 -18.84 -22.53 -22.05
N ASP A 93 -18.92 -22.92 -23.31
CA ASP A 93 -20.16 -23.49 -23.85
C ASP A 93 -20.38 -24.89 -23.28
N ARG A 94 -21.66 -25.30 -23.20
CA ARG A 94 -22.01 -26.60 -22.62
C ARG A 94 -21.58 -27.79 -23.49
N SER A 95 -21.17 -27.57 -24.75
CA SER A 95 -20.78 -28.64 -25.68
C SER A 95 -19.35 -29.12 -25.48
N VAL A 96 -18.46 -28.33 -24.86
CA VAL A 96 -17.05 -28.68 -24.63
C VAL A 96 -16.85 -29.65 -23.46
N LYS A 97 -17.86 -29.88 -22.61
CA LYS A 97 -17.77 -30.78 -21.44
C LYS A 97 -18.36 -32.18 -21.68
N SER A 98 -18.19 -32.74 -22.86
CA SER A 98 -18.36 -34.18 -23.09
C SER A 98 -16.99 -34.86 -22.90
N PRO A 99 -16.78 -35.69 -21.85
CA PRO A 99 -15.63 -36.59 -21.82
C PRO A 99 -15.73 -37.56 -23.00
N PRO A 100 -14.64 -37.90 -23.73
CA PRO A 100 -14.62 -39.16 -24.45
C PRO A 100 -14.82 -40.30 -23.45
N ALA A 101 -15.68 -41.25 -23.82
CA ALA A 101 -16.14 -42.39 -23.02
C ALA A 101 -15.02 -43.25 -22.44
#